data_AF-A0A949FD44-F1
#
_entry.id   AF-A0A949FD44-F1
#
_cell.length_a   1.000
_cell.length_b   1.000
_cell.length_c   1.000
_cell.angle_alpha   90.00
_cell.angle_beta   90.00
_cell.angle_gamma   90.00
#
_symmetry.space_group_name_H-M   'P 1'
#
loop_
_entity.id
_entity.type
_entity.pdbx_description
1 polymer ?
#
loop_
_entity_poly.entity_id
_entity_poly.type
_entity_poly.pdbx_seq_one_letter_code
_entity_poly.pdbx_strand_id
1 'polypeptide(L)' 'MVQKQIDSLPESIRTKIISVIIEILGNMPYQGKPLKGNYKGRYSYRVSDYRIIYSIFKKELLIHIVKVMHRREAYR' A
#
# COMPACT_ATOMS: atom_id res chain seq x y z
N MET A 1 -4.76 -10.36 -8.51
CA MET A 1 -5.10 -10.32 -7.06
C MET A 1 -3.88 -9.80 -6.32
N VAL A 2 -4.03 -8.86 -5.39
CA VAL A 2 -2.92 -8.16 -4.71
C VAL A 2 -1.96 -9.13 -4.02
N GLN A 3 -2.48 -10.22 -3.46
CA GLN A 3 -1.69 -11.28 -2.84
C GLN A 3 -0.62 -11.82 -3.80
N LYS A 4 -0.99 -12.19 -5.03
CA LYS A 4 -0.04 -12.67 -6.06
C LYS A 4 1.04 -11.65 -6.41
N GLN A 5 0.75 -10.35 -6.31
CA GLN A 5 1.75 -9.31 -6.56
C GLN A 5 2.78 -9.26 -5.42
N ILE A 6 2.32 -9.34 -4.17
CA ILE A 6 3.17 -9.35 -2.99
C ILE A 6 4.02 -10.64 -2.95
N ASP A 7 3.44 -11.77 -3.31
CA ASP A 7 4.12 -13.07 -3.31
C ASP A 7 5.27 -13.11 -4.32
N SER A 8 5.12 -12.43 -5.46
CA SER A 8 6.14 -12.31 -6.51
C SER A 8 7.32 -11.38 -6.16
N LEU A 9 7.27 -10.68 -5.02
CA LEU A 9 8.34 -9.79 -4.60
C LEU A 9 9.50 -10.59 -3.98
N PRO A 10 10.74 -10.05 -4.05
CA PRO A 10 11.84 -10.56 -3.25
C PRO A 10 11.44 -10.66 -1.77
N GLU A 11 11.82 -11.75 -1.11
CA GLU A 11 11.40 -12.07 0.25
C GLU A 11 11.64 -10.92 1.24
N SER A 12 12.81 -10.28 1.18
CA SER A 12 13.15 -9.13 2.03
C SER A 12 12.18 -7.96 1.88
N ILE A 13 11.73 -7.69 0.65
CA ILE A 13 10.75 -6.64 0.37
C ILE A 13 9.36 -7.07 0.81
N ARG A 14 8.97 -8.33 0.56
CA ARG A 14 7.68 -8.88 0.99
C ARG A 14 7.50 -8.73 2.50
N THR A 15 8.49 -9.19 3.29
CA THR A 15 8.47 -9.09 4.75
C THR A 15 8.37 -7.63 5.22
N LYS A 16 9.15 -6.74 4.60
CA LYS A 16 9.11 -5.31 4.93
C LYS A 16 7.75 -4.67 4.64
N ILE A 17 7.12 -5.03 3.53
CA ILE A 17 5.79 -4.52 3.15
C ILE A 17 4.71 -5.04 4.11
N ILE A 18 4.75 -6.33 4.48
CA ILE A 18 3.81 -6.91 5.43
C ILE A 18 3.94 -6.24 6.80
N SER A 19 5.17 -6.08 7.31
CA SER A 19 5.43 -5.38 8.57
C SER A 19 4.89 -3.94 8.53
N VAL A 20 5.14 -3.19 7.46
CA VAL A 20 4.58 -1.83 7.30
C VAL A 20 3.04 -1.83 7.30
N ILE A 21 2.40 -2.79 6.63
CA ILE A 21 0.93 -2.88 6.59
C ILE A 21 0.37 -3.10 8.00
N ILE A 22 0.96 -4.02 8.76
CA ILE A 22 0.45 -4.39 10.08
C ILE A 22 0.81 -3.33 11.13
N GLU A 23 2.09 -2.99 11.24
CA GLU A 23 2.61 -2.19 12.36
C GLU A 23 2.36 -0.69 12.17
N ILE A 24 2.42 -0.20 10.93
CA ILE A 24 2.28 1.23 10.62
C ILE A 24 0.88 1.53 10.14
N LEU A 25 0.44 0.92 9.04
CA LEU A 25 -0.84 1.28 8.45
C LEU A 25 -2.01 0.82 9.32
N GLY A 26 -1.92 -0.36 9.95
CA GLY A 26 -2.92 -0.85 10.90
C GLY A 26 -3.21 0.10 12.05
N ASN A 27 -2.19 0.81 12.56
CA ASN A 27 -2.31 1.73 13.70
C ASN A 27 -2.51 3.19 13.27
N MET A 28 -1.84 3.61 12.20
CA MET A 28 -1.82 4.98 11.70
C MET A 28 -2.11 5.00 10.20
N PRO A 29 -3.36 4.72 9.78
CA PRO A 29 -3.69 4.53 8.37
C PRO A 29 -3.54 5.79 7.52
N TYR A 30 -3.44 6.98 8.13
CA TYR A 30 -3.29 8.26 7.42
C TYR A 30 -1.82 8.66 7.16
N GLN A 31 -0.85 7.80 7.44
CA GLN A 31 0.58 8.06 7.17
C GLN A 31 0.92 8.06 5.66
N GLY A 32 0.07 7.49 4.81
CA GLY A 32 0.22 7.57 3.37
C GLY A 32 -0.18 8.93 2.80
N LYS A 33 0.39 9.27 1.64
CA LYS A 33 0.00 10.48 0.90
C LYS A 33 -1.39 10.27 0.28
N PRO A 34 -2.38 11.15 0.52
CA PRO A 34 -3.67 11.06 -0.14
C PRO A 34 -3.50 11.29 -1.65
N LEU A 35 -4.16 10.46 -2.44
CA LEU A 35 -4.17 10.57 -3.89
C LEU A 35 -5.28 11.51 -4.36
N LYS A 36 -5.04 12.16 -5.50
CA LYS A 36 -5.94 13.15 -6.11
C LYS A 36 -6.55 12.62 -7.42
N GLY A 37 -7.51 13.37 -7.97
CA GLY A 37 -8.16 13.05 -9.24
C GLY A 37 -8.92 11.72 -9.19
N ASN A 38 -8.73 10.87 -10.20
CA ASN A 38 -9.39 9.56 -10.33
C ASN A 38 -9.05 8.58 -9.19
N TYR A 39 -8.04 8.88 -8.38
CA TYR A 39 -7.64 8.07 -7.23
C TYR A 39 -8.06 8.69 -5.89
N LYS A 40 -8.90 9.73 -5.88
CA LYS A 40 -9.44 10.33 -4.65
C LYS A 40 -10.09 9.25 -3.78
N GLY A 41 -9.82 9.32 -2.47
CA GLY A 41 -10.24 8.31 -1.50
C GLY A 41 -9.22 7.18 -1.27
N ARG A 42 -8.12 7.17 -2.03
CA ARG A 42 -6.99 6.26 -1.82
C ARG A 42 -5.76 6.99 -1.29
N TYR A 43 -4.85 6.22 -0.72
CA TYR A 43 -3.59 6.67 -0.14
C TYR A 43 -2.43 5.89 -0.75
N SER A 44 -1.26 6.50 -0.79
CA SER A 44 -0.01 5.88 -1.22
C SER A 44 1.03 5.96 -0.11
N TYR A 45 1.48 4.82 0.38
CA TYR A 45 2.61 4.73 1.31
C TYR A 45 3.85 4.19 0.61
N ARG A 46 5.02 4.79 0.85
CA ARG A 46 6.28 4.39 0.20
C ARG A 46 7.05 3.43 1.09
N VAL A 47 7.46 2.29 0.54
CA VAL A 47 8.37 1.33 1.19
C VAL A 47 9.53 1.05 0.26
N SER A 48 10.70 1.60 0.57
CA SER A 48 11.89 1.54 -0.31
C SER A 48 11.55 2.04 -1.73
N ASP A 49 11.61 1.16 -2.73
CA ASP A 49 11.27 1.45 -4.13
C ASP A 49 9.87 1.01 -4.54
N TYR A 50 9.03 0.61 -3.58
CA TYR A 50 7.66 0.20 -3.78
C TYR A 50 6.67 1.22 -3.22
N ARG A 51 5.47 1.25 -3.78
CA ARG A 51 4.32 1.98 -3.26
C ARG A 51 3.19 1.02 -2.95
N ILE A 52 2.63 1.17 -1.75
CA ILE A 52 1.42 0.50 -1.29
C ILE A 52 0.27 1.49 -1.53
N ILE A 53 -0.64 1.13 -2.43
CA ILE A 53 -1.87 1.87 -2.67
C ILE A 53 -2.98 1.22 -1.88
N TYR A 54 -3.69 1.99 -1.05
CA TYR A 54 -4.71 1.46 -0.17
C TYR A 54 -5.87 2.44 0.05
N SER A 55 -6.98 1.94 0.56
CA SER A 55 -8.17 2.71 0.92
C SER A 55 -8.49 2.50 2.40
N ILE A 56 -9.07 3.51 3.04
CA ILE A 56 -9.43 3.48 4.46
C ILE A 56 -10.94 3.51 4.58
N PHE A 57 -11.51 2.48 5.18
CA PHE A 57 -12.92 2.28 5.41
C PHE A 57 -13.20 2.45 6.92
N LYS A 58 -13.44 3.70 7.33
CA LYS A 58 -13.52 4.10 8.75
C LYS A 58 -14.63 3.38 9.52
N LYS A 59 -15.79 3.16 8.89
CA LYS A 59 -16.94 2.55 9.56
C LYS A 59 -16.72 1.06 9.83
N GLU A 60 -15.98 0.42 8.94
CA GLU A 60 -15.65 -1.00 8.98
C GLU A 60 -14.31 -1.27 9.70
N LEU A 61 -13.62 -0.23 10.20
CA LEU A 61 -12.26 -0.30 10.74
C LEU A 61 -11.29 -1.08 9.83
N LEU A 62 -11.47 -0.91 8.51
CA LEU A 62 -10.82 -1.73 7.50
C LEU A 62 -9.84 -0.91 6.66
N ILE A 63 -8.66 -1.47 6.44
CA ILE A 63 -7.69 -0.97 5.46
C ILE A 63 -7.65 -1.96 4.31
N HIS A 64 -8.01 -1.49 3.12
CA HIS A 64 -7.99 -2.33 1.93
C HIS A 64 -6.78 -2.00 1.07
N ILE A 65 -5.83 -2.93 0.97
CA ILE A 65 -4.67 -2.81 0.08
C ILE A 65 -5.12 -3.06 -1.35
N VAL A 66 -5.03 -2.04 -2.19
CA VAL A 66 -5.50 -2.05 -3.59
C VAL A 66 -4.42 -2.55 -4.53
N LYS A 67 -3.15 -2.15 -4.31
CA LYS A 67 -2.02 -2.55 -5.15
C LYS A 67 -0.70 -2.34 -4.41
N VAL A 68 0.25 -3.23 -4.67
CA VAL A 68 1.67 -2.98 -4.39
C VAL A 68 2.40 -2.91 -5.72
N MET A 69 3.14 -1.83 -5.96
CA MET A 69 3.81 -1.61 -7.25
C MET A 69 5.20 -1.02 -7.09
N HIS A 70 6.11 -1.37 -7.99
CA HIS A 70 7.44 -0.78 -8.04
C HIS A 70 7.38 0.65 -8.57
N ARG A 71 8.25 1.55 -8.10
CA ARG A 71 8.28 2.96 -8.50
C ARG A 71 8.46 3.16 -10.01
N ARG A 72 9.14 2.22 -10.66
CA ARG A 72 9.39 2.24 -12.11
C ARG A 72 8.11 1.96 -12.91
N GLU A 73 7.15 1.25 -12.34
CA GLU A 73 5.85 0.99 -12.97
C GLU A 73 4.89 2.18 -12.84
N ALA A 74 5.18 3.16 -11.99
CA ALA A 74 4.35 4.35 -11.84
C ALA A 74 4.63 5.44 -12.90
N TYR A 75 5.68 5.26 -13.71
CA TYR A 75 6.06 6.15 -14.80
C TYR A 75 5.86 5.52 -16.19
N ARG A 76 5.22 4.35 -16.24
CA ARG A 76 4.75 3.73 -17.49
C ARG A 76 3.25 3.86 -17.61
#